data_AF-A0A2D8HCZ5-F1
#
_entry.id   AF-A0A2D8HCZ5-F1
#
_cell.length_a   1.000
_cell.length_b   1.000
_cell.length_c   1.000
_cell.angle_alpha   90.00
_cell.angle_beta   90.00
_cell.angle_gamma   90.00
#
_symmetry.space_group_name_H-M   'P 1'
#
loop_
_entity.id
_entity.type
_entity.pdbx_description
1 polymer ?
#
loop_
_entity_poly.entity_id
_entity_poly.type
_entity_poly.pdbx_seq_one_letter_code
_entity_poly.pdbx_strand_id
1 'polypeptide(L)'
;MPLNPNSDLPPIFVINRQSDTSRRGDMTERLAKVGLTPTFFPAVDGYKLDIPNLPDYDGGKRRRYFGKDLKAGEIGCLLSHRAIYQRMVDENIERAVVLEDDVFFADDFRAVLEDIQKTELPWDLIRFVGHGKVFDLGFRKLASLRHGYSITRVPTSPSGAYAYLLNKAAAQRLLQMMQRNWVPVDITHSRAW
;
A
#
# COMPACT_ATOMS: atom_id res chain seq x y z
N MET A 1 -2.68 20.80 23.66
CA MET A 1 -3.10 19.85 22.62
C MET A 1 -2.22 18.63 22.72
N PRO A 2 -2.73 17.39 22.71
CA PRO A 2 -1.85 16.22 22.64
C PRO A 2 -1.04 16.33 21.35
N LEU A 3 0.28 16.18 21.46
CA LEU A 3 1.17 16.09 20.30
C LEU A 3 0.67 14.94 19.43
N ASN A 4 0.54 15.18 18.12
CA ASN A 4 0.28 14.09 17.19
C ASN A 4 1.42 13.09 17.37
N PRO A 5 1.16 11.84 17.82
CA PRO A 5 2.22 10.88 18.07
C PRO A 5 3.06 10.62 16.81
N ASN A 6 2.53 10.92 15.63
CA ASN A 6 3.21 10.78 14.35
C ASN A 6 3.86 12.08 13.85
N SER A 7 4.15 13.10 14.68
CA SER A 7 4.61 14.42 14.18
C SER A 7 5.81 14.36 13.21
N ASP A 8 6.64 13.32 13.31
CA ASP A 8 7.82 13.11 12.45
C ASP A 8 7.64 11.98 11.42
N LEU A 9 6.43 11.40 11.33
CA LEU A 9 6.10 10.30 10.42
C LEU A 9 5.07 10.72 9.38
N PRO A 10 5.12 10.15 8.16
CA PRO A 10 4.07 10.34 7.17
C PRO A 10 2.69 9.92 7.70
N PRO A 11 1.58 10.49 7.19
CA PRO A 11 0.24 9.99 7.46
C PRO A 11 0.14 8.49 7.20
N ILE A 12 -0.56 7.80 8.10
CA ILE A 12 -0.78 6.36 8.04
C ILE A 12 -2.24 6.13 7.69
N PHE A 13 -2.50 5.61 6.50
CA PHE A 13 -3.83 5.23 6.05
C PHE A 13 -4.05 3.74 6.22
N VAL A 14 -5.15 3.36 6.88
CA VAL A 14 -5.61 1.96 6.95
C VAL A 14 -6.87 1.81 6.11
N ILE A 15 -6.79 1.03 5.04
CA ILE A 15 -7.94 0.68 4.20
C ILE A 15 -8.79 -0.31 4.97
N ASN A 16 -10.03 0.07 5.27
CA ASN A 16 -10.96 -0.75 6.03
C ASN A 16 -12.39 -0.51 5.51
N ARG A 17 -13.18 -1.57 5.36
CA ARG A 17 -14.61 -1.42 5.10
C ARG A 17 -15.28 -0.90 6.36
N GLN A 18 -16.14 0.11 6.23
CA GLN A 18 -16.82 0.70 7.39
C GLN A 18 -17.65 -0.30 8.21
N SER A 19 -18.13 -1.37 7.57
CA SER A 19 -18.85 -2.47 8.22
C SER A 19 -17.95 -3.37 9.08
N ASP A 20 -16.64 -3.41 8.83
CA ASP A 20 -15.71 -4.34 9.46
C ASP A 20 -15.15 -3.75 10.77
N THR A 21 -16.05 -3.48 11.72
CA THR A 21 -15.72 -2.82 13.00
C THR A 21 -14.77 -3.63 13.87
N SER A 22 -14.84 -4.96 13.83
CA SER A 22 -13.89 -5.84 14.53
C SER A 22 -12.47 -5.69 14.00
N ARG A 23 -12.27 -5.77 12.67
CA ARG A 23 -10.93 -5.57 12.05
C ARG A 23 -10.39 -4.16 12.33
N ARG A 24 -11.26 -3.16 12.32
CA ARG A 24 -10.90 -1.79 12.72
C ARG A 24 -10.42 -1.71 14.17
N GLY A 25 -11.11 -2.38 15.09
CA GLY A 25 -10.72 -2.48 16.51
C GLY A 25 -9.35 -3.12 16.66
N ASP A 26 -9.17 -4.32 16.09
CA ASP A 26 -7.91 -5.06 16.11
C ASP A 26 -6.74 -4.23 15.57
N MET A 27 -6.94 -3.55 14.43
CA MET A 27 -5.90 -2.71 13.83
C MET A 27 -5.57 -1.49 14.68
N THR A 28 -6.56 -0.90 15.35
CA THR A 28 -6.34 0.21 16.28
C THR A 28 -5.46 -0.24 17.43
N GLU A 29 -5.76 -1.39 18.03
CA GLU A 29 -4.95 -1.95 19.13
C GLU A 29 -3.54 -2.33 18.67
N ARG A 30 -3.39 -3.00 17.52
CA ARG A 30 -2.09 -3.39 16.97
C ARG A 30 -1.20 -2.17 16.68
N LEU A 31 -1.76 -1.12 16.08
CA LEU A 31 -1.00 0.10 15.79
C LEU A 31 -0.65 0.88 17.06
N ALA A 32 -1.56 0.91 18.05
CA ALA A 32 -1.28 1.52 19.35
C ALA A 32 -0.10 0.84 20.07
N LYS A 33 0.02 -0.50 20.00
CA LYS A 33 1.15 -1.25 20.59
C LYS A 33 2.50 -0.84 20.02
N VAL A 34 2.57 -0.47 18.75
CA VAL A 34 3.80 0.04 18.09
C VAL A 34 3.89 1.57 18.10
N GLY A 35 3.02 2.26 18.87
CA GLY A 35 3.05 3.71 19.03
C GLY A 35 2.67 4.49 17.77
N LEU A 36 1.77 3.95 16.94
CA LEU A 36 1.29 4.57 15.71
C LEU A 36 -0.21 4.84 15.80
N THR A 37 -0.64 5.96 15.21
CA THR A 37 -2.07 6.31 15.12
C THR A 37 -2.49 6.40 13.64
N PRO A 38 -3.46 5.59 13.18
CA PRO A 38 -3.89 5.62 11.79
C PRO A 38 -5.02 6.63 11.53
N THR A 39 -5.16 7.00 10.27
CA THR A 39 -6.42 7.48 9.68
C THR A 39 -7.06 6.32 8.91
N PHE A 40 -8.24 5.88 9.34
CA PHE A 40 -8.97 4.86 8.59
C PHE A 40 -9.56 5.45 7.31
N PHE A 41 -9.22 4.85 6.18
CA PHE A 41 -9.72 5.19 4.86
C PHE A 41 -10.82 4.20 4.46
N PRO A 42 -12.02 4.66 4.09
CA PRO A 42 -13.12 3.76 3.75
C PRO A 42 -12.79 2.98 2.48
N ALA A 43 -12.75 1.65 2.59
CA ALA A 43 -12.56 0.78 1.45
C ALA A 43 -13.77 0.85 0.49
N VAL A 44 -13.47 0.81 -0.80
CA VAL A 44 -14.47 0.67 -1.87
C VAL A 44 -15.00 -0.77 -1.86
N ASP A 45 -16.31 -0.92 -1.69
CA ASP A 45 -16.98 -2.21 -1.78
C ASP A 45 -17.25 -2.56 -3.24
N GLY A 46 -16.37 -3.37 -3.83
CA GLY A 46 -16.47 -3.77 -5.23
C GLY A 46 -17.72 -4.58 -5.56
N TYR A 47 -18.42 -5.17 -4.57
CA TYR A 47 -19.67 -5.88 -4.78
C TYR A 47 -20.86 -4.95 -5.05
N LYS A 48 -20.72 -3.66 -4.75
CA LYS A 48 -21.71 -2.61 -5.02
C LYS A 48 -21.49 -1.90 -6.35
N LEU A 49 -20.48 -2.30 -7.11
CA LEU A 49 -20.11 -1.65 -8.38
C LEU A 49 -20.69 -2.41 -9.58
N ASP A 50 -21.07 -1.65 -10.60
CA ASP A 50 -21.36 -2.18 -11.94
C ASP A 50 -20.06 -2.41 -12.71
N ILE A 51 -19.33 -3.47 -12.33
CA ILE A 51 -17.99 -3.77 -12.86
C ILE A 51 -17.94 -3.83 -14.40
N PRO A 52 -18.90 -4.47 -15.10
CA PRO A 52 -18.91 -4.49 -16.56
C PRO A 52 -18.90 -3.11 -17.23
N ASN A 53 -19.45 -2.09 -16.57
CA ASN A 53 -19.56 -0.73 -17.08
C ASN A 53 -18.63 0.28 -16.37
N LEU A 54 -17.66 -0.20 -15.58
CA LEU A 54 -16.66 0.69 -14.97
C LEU A 54 -15.76 1.30 -16.06
N PRO A 55 -15.74 2.64 -16.23
CA PRO A 55 -15.05 3.28 -17.35
C PRO A 55 -13.53 3.06 -17.34
N ASP A 56 -12.96 3.00 -16.14
CA ASP A 56 -11.51 2.91 -15.93
C ASP A 56 -11.03 1.46 -15.86
N TYR A 57 -11.91 0.46 -16.06
CA TYR A 57 -11.57 -0.96 -16.03
C TYR A 57 -11.58 -1.58 -17.43
N ASP A 58 -10.43 -2.06 -17.89
CA ASP A 58 -10.30 -2.77 -19.16
C ASP A 58 -10.37 -4.29 -18.96
N GLY A 59 -11.60 -4.78 -18.73
CA GLY A 59 -11.90 -6.21 -18.61
C GLY A 59 -11.59 -7.00 -19.89
N GLY A 60 -11.73 -6.37 -21.06
CA GLY A 60 -11.39 -7.00 -22.34
C GLY A 60 -9.90 -7.37 -22.43
N LYS A 61 -9.01 -6.44 -22.07
CA LYS A 61 -7.57 -6.68 -21.98
C LYS A 61 -7.26 -7.68 -20.87
N ARG A 62 -7.87 -7.56 -19.70
CA ARG A 62 -7.68 -8.51 -18.60
C ARG A 62 -8.02 -9.95 -19.03
N ARG A 63 -9.18 -10.19 -19.62
CA ARG A 63 -9.58 -11.52 -20.14
C ARG A 63 -8.65 -12.04 -21.23
N ARG A 64 -8.17 -11.18 -22.13
CA ARG A 64 -7.22 -11.57 -23.19
C ARG A 64 -5.91 -12.13 -22.62
N TYR A 65 -5.36 -11.51 -21.58
CA TYR A 65 -4.05 -11.88 -21.03
C TYR A 65 -4.13 -12.91 -19.90
N PHE A 66 -5.24 -12.98 -19.18
CA PHE A 66 -5.38 -13.83 -17.98
C PHE A 66 -6.56 -14.80 -18.01
N GLY A 67 -7.37 -14.80 -19.08
CA GLY A 67 -8.51 -15.71 -19.26
C GLY A 67 -9.73 -15.42 -18.37
N LYS A 68 -9.67 -14.41 -17.50
CA LYS A 68 -10.74 -14.06 -16.55
C LYS A 68 -10.64 -12.60 -16.13
N ASP A 69 -11.77 -12.01 -15.72
CA ASP A 69 -11.81 -10.67 -15.10
C ASP A 69 -11.22 -10.67 -13.67
N LEU A 70 -11.05 -9.47 -13.12
CA LEU A 70 -10.83 -9.26 -11.70
C LEU A 70 -12.13 -9.55 -10.95
N LYS A 71 -12.02 -10.19 -9.79
CA LYS A 71 -13.15 -10.37 -8.88
C LYS A 71 -13.56 -9.02 -8.30
N ALA A 72 -14.81 -8.92 -7.84
CA ALA A 72 -15.33 -7.73 -7.18
C ALA A 72 -14.44 -7.25 -6.02
N GLY A 73 -13.98 -8.16 -5.17
CA GLY A 73 -13.03 -7.82 -4.10
C GLY A 73 -11.69 -7.26 -4.61
N GLU A 74 -11.15 -7.77 -5.72
CA GLU A 74 -9.92 -7.27 -6.32
C GLU A 74 -10.11 -5.85 -6.90
N ILE A 75 -11.27 -5.57 -7.50
CA ILE A 75 -11.64 -4.23 -7.96
C ILE A 75 -11.82 -3.27 -6.78
N GLY A 76 -12.48 -3.69 -5.71
CA GLY A 76 -12.65 -2.89 -4.49
C GLY A 76 -11.30 -2.52 -3.86
N CYS A 77 -10.40 -3.50 -3.71
CA CYS A 77 -9.02 -3.29 -3.25
C CYS A 77 -8.30 -2.27 -4.14
N LEU A 78 -8.27 -2.50 -5.45
CA LEU A 78 -7.65 -1.63 -6.44
C LEU A 78 -8.13 -0.17 -6.31
N LEU A 79 -9.45 0.05 -6.28
CA LEU A 79 -10.04 1.38 -6.23
C LEU A 79 -9.82 2.06 -4.87
N SER A 80 -9.75 1.29 -3.78
CA SER A 80 -9.42 1.82 -2.45
C SER A 80 -8.01 2.41 -2.42
N HIS A 81 -7.02 1.70 -2.97
CA HIS A 81 -5.66 2.22 -3.07
C HIS A 81 -5.57 3.42 -4.03
N ARG A 82 -6.26 3.36 -5.18
CA ARG A 82 -6.36 4.49 -6.11
C ARG A 82 -6.89 5.75 -5.44
N ALA A 83 -7.91 5.62 -4.60
CA ALA A 83 -8.51 6.75 -3.88
C ALA A 83 -7.52 7.39 -2.89
N ILE A 84 -6.66 6.60 -2.23
CA ILE A 84 -5.58 7.15 -1.42
C ILE A 84 -4.56 7.89 -2.28
N TYR A 85 -4.17 7.35 -3.43
CA TYR A 85 -3.23 8.04 -4.33
C TYR A 85 -3.80 9.38 -4.81
N GLN A 86 -5.09 9.40 -5.16
CA GLN A 86 -5.79 10.62 -5.55
C GLN A 86 -5.78 11.63 -4.41
N ARG A 87 -6.12 11.19 -3.18
CA ARG A 87 -6.06 12.03 -1.99
C ARG A 87 -4.67 12.61 -1.75
N MET A 88 -3.61 11.82 -1.92
CA MET A 88 -2.24 12.31 -1.76
C MET A 88 -1.92 13.44 -2.75
N VAL A 89 -2.39 13.32 -4.00
CA VAL A 89 -2.19 14.35 -5.02
C VAL A 89 -3.02 15.59 -4.71
N ASP A 90 -4.30 15.43 -4.39
CA ASP A 90 -5.23 16.52 -4.15
C ASP A 90 -4.88 17.33 -2.90
N GLU A 91 -4.45 16.65 -1.83
CA GLU A 91 -4.09 17.26 -0.54
C GLU A 91 -2.58 17.56 -0.43
N ASN A 92 -1.81 17.36 -1.51
CA ASN A 92 -0.35 17.57 -1.55
C ASN A 92 0.41 16.82 -0.43
N ILE A 93 0.03 15.57 -0.16
CA ILE A 93 0.68 14.69 0.83
C ILE A 93 1.95 14.10 0.22
N GLU A 94 3.11 14.55 0.67
CA GLU A 94 4.40 14.18 0.08
C GLU A 94 4.75 12.69 0.23
N ARG A 95 4.37 12.06 1.35
CA ARG A 95 4.62 10.65 1.67
C ARG A 95 3.44 10.09 2.45
N ALA A 96 3.13 8.81 2.29
CA ALA A 96 2.12 8.15 3.10
C ALA A 96 2.45 6.66 3.30
N VAL A 97 2.11 6.15 4.49
CA VAL A 97 2.07 4.71 4.76
C VAL A 97 0.65 4.24 4.47
N VAL A 98 0.50 3.18 3.67
CA VAL A 98 -0.79 2.58 3.33
C VAL A 98 -0.79 1.14 3.81
N LEU A 99 -1.84 0.78 4.55
CA LEU A 99 -2.00 -0.51 5.23
C LEU A 99 -3.39 -1.09 4.90
N GLU A 100 -3.46 -2.39 4.67
CA GLU A 100 -4.72 -3.16 4.76
C GLU A 100 -5.06 -3.45 6.23
N ASP A 101 -6.32 -3.79 6.51
CA ASP A 101 -6.85 -3.93 7.87
C ASP A 101 -6.64 -5.31 8.52
N ASP A 102 -5.82 -6.18 7.92
CA ASP A 102 -5.41 -7.46 8.50
C ASP A 102 -3.90 -7.62 8.71
N VAL A 103 -3.11 -6.57 8.47
CA VAL A 103 -1.66 -6.67 8.63
C VAL A 103 -1.24 -6.79 10.09
N PHE A 104 -0.11 -7.45 10.29
CA PHE A 104 0.56 -7.58 11.59
C PHE A 104 1.90 -6.85 11.55
N PHE A 105 2.33 -6.34 12.70
CA PHE A 105 3.54 -5.54 12.83
C PHE A 105 4.52 -6.23 13.77
N ALA A 106 5.81 -6.09 13.48
CA ALA A 106 6.85 -6.29 14.47
C ALA A 106 6.86 -5.10 15.46
N ASP A 107 7.32 -5.34 16.68
CA ASP A 107 7.34 -4.33 17.75
C ASP A 107 8.17 -3.08 17.38
N ASP A 108 9.13 -3.24 16.48
CA ASP A 108 10.04 -2.21 16.00
C ASP A 108 9.60 -1.55 14.67
N PHE A 109 8.36 -1.78 14.22
CA PHE A 109 7.85 -1.22 12.96
C PHE A 109 7.94 0.31 12.89
N ARG A 110 7.64 1.02 13.98
CA ARG A 110 7.84 2.48 14.08
C ARG A 110 9.29 2.88 13.82
N ALA A 111 10.24 2.19 14.45
CA ALA A 111 11.67 2.49 14.29
C ALA A 111 12.12 2.31 12.84
N VAL A 112 11.58 1.31 12.14
CA VAL A 112 11.81 1.09 10.71
C VAL A 112 11.28 2.27 9.88
N LEU A 113 10.07 2.76 10.16
CA LEU A 113 9.52 3.93 9.46
C LEU A 113 10.38 5.18 9.66
N GLU A 114 10.83 5.43 10.90
CA GLU A 114 11.72 6.55 11.24
C GLU A 114 13.07 6.45 10.50
N ASP A 115 13.64 5.25 10.37
CA ASP A 115 14.91 5.05 9.67
C ASP A 115 14.76 5.30 8.16
N ILE A 116 13.64 4.87 7.58
CA ILE A 116 13.33 5.14 6.17
C ILE A 116 13.17 6.64 5.92
N GLN A 117 12.66 7.43 6.88
CA GLN A 117 12.58 8.89 6.70
C GLN A 117 13.97 9.56 6.71
N LYS A 118 14.95 8.98 7.42
CA LYS A 118 16.30 9.52 7.57
C LYS A 118 17.27 9.09 6.48
N THR A 119 16.87 8.15 5.61
CA THR A 119 17.74 7.69 4.52
C THR A 119 17.80 8.72 3.39
N GLU A 120 18.99 8.91 2.81
CA GLU A 120 19.20 9.70 1.59
C GLU A 120 18.97 8.87 0.31
N LEU A 121 18.70 7.56 0.45
CA LEU A 121 18.42 6.69 -0.68
C LEU A 121 17.17 7.20 -1.43
N PRO A 122 17.26 7.53 -2.72
CA PRO A 122 16.06 7.84 -3.49
C PRO A 122 15.17 6.61 -3.62
N TRP A 123 13.90 6.75 -3.27
CA TRP A 123 12.89 5.70 -3.39
C TRP A 123 11.52 6.29 -3.74
N ASP A 124 10.73 5.51 -4.46
CA ASP A 124 9.36 5.84 -4.85
C ASP A 124 8.31 5.10 -4.01
N LEU A 125 8.50 3.79 -3.87
CA LEU A 125 7.60 2.88 -3.18
C LEU A 125 8.43 1.81 -2.47
N ILE A 126 8.24 1.68 -1.16
CA ILE A 126 8.84 0.64 -0.31
C ILE A 126 7.71 -0.24 0.19
N ARG A 127 7.74 -1.53 -0.15
CA ARG A 127 6.77 -2.52 0.32
C ARG A 127 7.34 -3.26 1.53
N PHE A 128 6.53 -3.40 2.58
CA PHE A 128 6.87 -4.20 3.74
C PHE A 128 6.45 -5.64 3.48
N VAL A 129 7.42 -6.56 3.45
CA VAL A 129 7.19 -7.96 3.08
C VAL A 129 7.40 -8.86 4.29
N GLY A 130 6.37 -9.62 4.67
CA GLY A 130 6.44 -10.59 5.77
C GLY A 130 6.85 -12.02 5.36
N HIS A 131 6.97 -12.31 4.06
CA HIS A 131 7.27 -13.65 3.55
C HIS A 131 8.66 -13.73 2.89
N GLY A 132 9.45 -14.71 3.32
CA GLY A 132 10.82 -14.93 2.85
C GLY A 132 10.96 -15.30 1.37
N LYS A 133 9.92 -15.89 0.75
CA LYS A 133 9.98 -16.44 -0.62
C LYS A 133 10.44 -15.43 -1.69
N VAL A 134 10.15 -14.14 -1.52
CA VAL A 134 10.58 -13.11 -2.48
C VAL A 134 12.11 -12.98 -2.54
N PHE A 135 12.82 -13.42 -1.49
CA PHE A 135 14.27 -13.36 -1.36
C PHE A 135 14.98 -14.62 -1.85
N ASP A 136 14.26 -15.70 -2.18
CA ASP A 136 14.86 -16.99 -2.60
C ASP A 136 15.66 -16.86 -3.90
N LEU A 137 15.26 -15.93 -4.79
CA LEU A 137 16.00 -15.62 -6.02
C LEU A 137 17.13 -14.59 -5.80
N GLY A 138 17.41 -14.26 -4.54
CA GLY A 138 18.38 -13.25 -4.13
C GLY A 138 17.79 -11.85 -4.00
N PHE A 139 18.60 -10.93 -3.50
CA PHE A 139 18.27 -9.52 -3.35
C PHE A 139 19.54 -8.68 -3.29
N ARG A 140 19.42 -7.40 -3.65
CA ARG A 140 20.48 -6.40 -3.45
C ARG A 140 20.12 -5.51 -2.28
N LYS A 141 20.95 -5.51 -1.23
CA LYS A 141 20.82 -4.55 -0.13
C LYS A 141 21.15 -3.14 -0.64
N LEU A 142 20.26 -2.18 -0.39
CA LEU A 142 20.42 -0.78 -0.78
C LEU A 142 20.79 0.11 0.41
N ALA A 143 20.19 -0.15 1.59
CA ALA A 143 20.50 0.55 2.82
C ALA A 143 20.24 -0.37 4.03
N SER A 144 21.04 -0.22 5.08
CA SER A 144 20.82 -0.88 6.37
C SER A 144 19.94 0.00 7.26
N LEU A 145 19.03 -0.62 8.00
CA LEU A 145 18.20 0.03 9.02
C LEU A 145 18.54 -0.58 10.40
N ARG A 146 17.99 -0.02 11.48
CA ARG A 146 18.12 -0.61 12.82
C ARG A 146 17.46 -2.00 12.89
N HIS A 147 17.74 -2.75 13.95
CA HIS A 147 17.13 -4.04 14.26
C HIS A 147 17.32 -5.12 13.18
N GLY A 148 18.37 -5.00 12.36
CA GLY A 148 18.70 -6.00 11.34
C GLY A 148 17.89 -5.89 10.04
N TYR A 149 17.01 -4.90 9.93
CA TYR A 149 16.27 -4.65 8.69
C TYR A 149 17.14 -4.00 7.62
N SER A 150 16.69 -4.08 6.37
CA SER A 150 17.32 -3.37 5.27
C SER A 150 16.33 -3.02 4.18
N ILE A 151 16.58 -1.92 3.49
CA ILE A 151 15.92 -1.62 2.22
C ILE A 151 16.63 -2.45 1.15
N THR A 152 15.86 -3.24 0.42
CA THR A 152 16.39 -4.17 -0.58
C THR A 152 15.70 -3.99 -1.93
N ARG A 153 16.43 -4.32 -3.00
CA ARG A 153 15.87 -4.52 -4.33
C ARG A 153 15.83 -6.01 -4.61
N VAL A 154 14.64 -6.53 -4.85
CA VAL A 154 14.42 -7.93 -5.26
C VAL A 154 14.36 -8.02 -6.79
N PRO A 155 14.76 -9.16 -7.38
CA PRO A 155 14.72 -9.37 -8.84
C PRO A 155 13.31 -9.66 -9.36
N THR A 156 12.35 -9.90 -8.46
CA THR A 156 10.94 -10.13 -8.77
C THR A 156 10.07 -9.08 -8.10
N SER A 157 8.76 -9.17 -8.27
CA SER A 157 7.84 -8.39 -7.46
C SER A 157 7.29 -9.24 -6.32
N PRO A 158 7.24 -8.72 -5.08
CA PRO A 158 6.42 -9.33 -4.05
C PRO A 158 4.95 -9.34 -4.48
N SER A 159 4.16 -10.28 -3.97
CA SER A 159 2.69 -10.32 -4.14
C SER A 159 1.98 -9.50 -3.06
N GLY A 160 0.82 -8.92 -3.40
CA GLY A 160 -0.08 -8.23 -2.46
C GLY A 160 0.30 -6.80 -2.06
N ALA A 161 -0.68 -5.93 -1.82
CA ALA A 161 -0.47 -4.52 -1.48
C ALA A 161 -0.75 -4.23 0.01
N TYR A 162 -0.43 -5.19 0.88
CA TYR A 162 -0.81 -5.20 2.28
C TYR A 162 -0.28 -4.01 3.09
N ALA A 163 1.00 -3.69 2.95
CA ALA A 163 1.64 -2.60 3.67
C ALA A 163 2.78 -2.01 2.84
N TYR A 164 2.75 -0.70 2.64
CA TYR A 164 3.80 0.01 1.91
C TYR A 164 3.87 1.49 2.28
N LEU A 165 5.02 2.09 1.99
CA LEU A 165 5.27 3.52 2.05
C LEU A 165 5.50 4.01 0.62
N LEU A 166 4.88 5.12 0.23
CA LEU A 166 5.10 5.73 -1.08
C LEU A 166 5.22 7.25 -0.99
N ASN A 167 5.90 7.84 -1.97
CA ASN A 167 5.97 9.28 -2.15
C ASN A 167 4.88 9.76 -3.14
N LYS A 168 4.63 11.07 -3.19
CA LYS A 168 3.63 11.70 -4.06
C LYS A 168 3.91 11.47 -5.55
N ALA A 169 5.17 11.48 -5.98
CA ALA A 169 5.54 11.23 -7.37
C ALA A 169 5.16 9.80 -7.80
N ALA A 170 5.38 8.81 -6.93
CA ALA A 170 4.94 7.45 -7.12
C ALA A 170 3.40 7.36 -7.19
N ALA A 171 2.68 8.05 -6.30
CA ALA A 171 1.21 8.12 -6.34
C ALA A 171 0.70 8.68 -7.69
N GLN A 172 1.32 9.74 -8.22
CA GLN A 172 0.99 10.31 -9.53
C GLN A 172 1.23 9.32 -10.67
N ARG A 173 2.38 8.63 -10.68
CA ARG A 173 2.70 7.60 -11.68
C ARG A 173 1.71 6.44 -11.60
N LEU A 174 1.37 5.98 -10.40
CA LEU A 174 0.38 4.92 -10.19
C LEU A 174 -0.99 5.34 -10.71
N LEU A 175 -1.45 6.56 -10.43
CA LEU A 175 -2.71 7.09 -10.98
C LEU A 175 -2.72 7.09 -12.51
N GLN A 176 -1.62 7.50 -13.14
CA GLN A 176 -1.48 7.45 -14.61
C GLN A 176 -1.59 6.00 -15.13
N MET A 177 -0.92 5.04 -14.48
CA MET A 177 -1.01 3.62 -14.84
C MET A 177 -2.41 3.04 -14.63
N MET A 178 -3.19 3.62 -13.71
CA MET A 178 -4.53 3.18 -13.34
C MET A 178 -5.67 3.86 -14.11
N GLN A 179 -5.39 4.79 -15.03
CA GLN A 179 -6.42 5.44 -15.86
C GLN A 179 -7.26 4.44 -16.68
N ARG A 180 -6.61 3.37 -17.14
CA ARG A 180 -7.27 2.27 -17.85
C ARG A 180 -6.77 0.94 -17.32
N ASN A 181 -7.11 0.69 -16.06
CA ASN A 181 -6.54 -0.38 -15.27
C ASN A 181 -7.12 -1.74 -15.68
N TRP A 182 -6.29 -2.78 -15.66
CA TRP A 182 -6.67 -4.14 -16.06
C TRP A 182 -5.98 -5.22 -15.21
N VAL A 183 -5.27 -4.81 -14.16
CA VAL A 183 -4.49 -5.70 -13.29
C VAL A 183 -4.74 -5.32 -11.82
N PRO A 184 -4.62 -6.23 -10.85
CA PRO A 184 -4.70 -5.85 -9.44
C PRO A 184 -3.58 -4.85 -9.07
N VAL A 185 -3.78 -4.13 -7.98
CA VAL A 185 -2.88 -3.05 -7.53
C VAL A 185 -1.44 -3.51 -7.30
N ASP A 186 -1.25 -4.74 -6.83
CA ASP A 186 0.07 -5.30 -6.53
C ASP A 186 0.87 -5.56 -7.81
N ILE A 187 0.22 -6.01 -8.90
CA ILE A 187 0.82 -6.10 -10.24
C ILE A 187 1.12 -4.70 -10.79
N THR A 188 0.29 -3.69 -10.49
CA THR A 188 0.60 -2.31 -10.85
C THR A 188 1.87 -1.82 -10.16
N HIS A 189 2.08 -2.15 -8.88
CA HIS A 189 3.31 -1.82 -8.14
C HIS A 189 4.57 -2.49 -8.71
N SER A 190 4.43 -3.61 -9.42
CA SER A 190 5.55 -4.37 -10.00
C SER A 190 6.12 -3.76 -11.27
N ARG A 191 5.44 -2.79 -11.87
CA ARG A 191 5.85 -2.23 -13.17
C ARG A 191 7.08 -1.35 -12.99
N ALA A 192 7.93 -1.29 -14.01
CA ALA A 192 9.08 -0.39 -14.00
C ALA A 192 8.62 1.05 -14.30
N TRP A 193 9.20 2.02 -13.59
CA TRP A 193 9.06 3.46 -13.82
C TRP A 193 10.27 4.22 -13.28
#